data_AF-A0A742Y4J6-F1
#
_entry.id   AF-A0A742Y4J6-F1
#
_cell.length_a   1.000
_cell.length_b   1.000
_cell.length_c   1.000
_cell.angle_alpha   90.00
_cell.angle_beta   90.00
_cell.angle_gamma   90.00
#
_symmetry.space_group_name_H-M   'P 1'
#
loop_
_entity.id
_entity.type
_entity.pdbx_description
1 polymer ?
#
loop_
_entity_poly.entity_id
_entity_poly.type
_entity_poly.pdbx_seq_one_letter_code
_entity_poly.pdbx_strand_id
1 'polypeptide(L)' 'MNFSSQDIQRQLQRLEERELPFAMALTATRTAKASQAAIKNEINRVFDRPTPWIQNSTYVLAAKKSDPTAIVYAR' A
#
# COMPACT_ATOMS: atom_id res chain seq x y z
N MET A 1 -5.47 36.96 -0.36
CA MET A 1 -5.88 35.73 -1.05
C MET A 1 -7.40 35.74 -1.12
N ASN A 2 -8.00 36.04 -2.28
CA ASN A 2 -9.45 36.01 -2.44
C ASN A 2 -9.85 34.58 -2.81
N PHE A 3 -10.17 33.76 -1.82
CA PHE A 3 -10.74 32.44 -2.08
C PHE A 3 -12.18 32.65 -2.53
N SER A 4 -12.45 32.50 -3.83
CA SER A 4 -13.82 32.39 -4.30
C SER A 4 -14.43 31.12 -3.71
N SER A 5 -15.69 31.18 -3.29
CA SER A 5 -16.40 30.00 -2.78
C SER A 5 -16.40 28.85 -3.80
N GLN A 6 -16.36 29.16 -5.10
CA GLN A 6 -16.24 28.19 -6.18
C GLN A 6 -14.86 27.51 -6.24
N ASP A 7 -13.79 28.19 -5.85
CA ASP A 7 -12.44 27.61 -5.83
C ASP A 7 -12.28 26.62 -4.68
N ILE A 8 -12.82 26.97 -3.51
CA ILE A 8 -12.86 26.07 -2.34
C ILE A 8 -13.66 24.82 -2.67
N GLN A 9 -14.84 24.96 -3.29
CA GLN A 9 -15.65 23.82 -3.72
C GLN A 9 -14.90 22.90 -4.68
N ARG A 10 -14.21 23.46 -5.69
CA ARG A 10 -13.41 22.67 -6.65
C ARG A 10 -12.24 21.94 -5.99
N GLN A 11 -11.61 22.54 -4.97
CA GLN A 11 -10.54 21.90 -4.22
C GLN A 11 -11.07 20.77 -3.33
N LEU A 12 -12.18 20.98 -2.65
CA LEU A 12 -12.83 19.95 -1.83
C LEU A 12 -13.28 18.77 -2.67
N GLN A 13 -13.90 19.01 -3.83
CA GLN A 13 -14.30 17.95 -4.76
C GLN A 13 -13.09 17.14 -5.24
N ARG A 14 -11.97 17.80 -5.57
CA ARG A 14 -10.74 17.11 -5.96
C ARG A 14 -10.18 16.24 -4.83
N LEU A 15 -10.19 16.76 -3.60
CA LEU A 15 -9.70 16.05 -2.42
C LEU A 15 -10.51 14.75 -2.24
N GLU A 16 -11.84 14.86 -2.27
CA GLU A 16 -12.77 13.74 -2.13
C GLU A 16 -12.62 12.71 -3.25
N GLU A 17 -12.66 13.14 -4.50
CA GLU A 17 -12.73 12.22 -5.65
C GLU A 17 -11.38 11.58 -6.00
N ARG A 18 -10.25 12.24 -5.70
CA ARG A 18 -8.94 11.82 -6.24
C ARG A 18 -7.88 11.59 -5.19
N GLU A 19 -7.78 12.46 -4.20
CA GLU A 19 -6.67 12.45 -3.24
C GLU A 19 -6.93 11.47 -2.09
N LEU A 20 -8.13 11.46 -1.51
CA LEU A 20 -8.50 10.52 -0.45
C LEU A 20 -8.42 9.06 -0.93
N PRO A 21 -9.02 8.66 -2.08
CA PRO A 21 -8.91 7.28 -2.56
C PRO A 21 -7.47 6.88 -2.90
N PHE A 22 -6.67 7.82 -3.39
CA PHE A 22 -5.25 7.58 -3.64
C PHE A 22 -4.45 7.38 -2.35
N ALA A 23 -4.65 8.23 -1.36
CA ALA A 23 -3.98 8.13 -0.07
C ALA A 23 -4.31 6.81 0.62
N MET A 24 -5.57 6.36 0.55
CA MET A 24 -6.00 5.07 1.08
C MET A 24 -5.30 3.90 0.38
N ALA A 25 -5.34 3.84 -0.95
CA ALA A 25 -4.68 2.78 -1.71
C ALA A 25 -3.15 2.78 -1.50
N LEU A 26 -2.53 3.97 -1.46
CA LEU A 26 -1.10 4.13 -1.21
C LEU A 26 -0.72 3.62 0.18
N THR A 27 -1.50 3.98 1.20
CA THR A 27 -1.28 3.56 2.58
C THR A 27 -1.41 2.04 2.70
N ALA A 28 -2.49 1.45 2.20
CA ALA A 28 -2.69 -0.01 2.21
C ALA A 28 -1.53 -0.74 1.52
N THR A 29 -1.10 -0.26 0.35
CA THR A 29 0.02 -0.85 -0.39
C THR A 29 1.35 -0.74 0.38
N ARG A 30 1.61 0.41 1.02
CA ARG A 30 2.82 0.60 1.84
C ARG A 30 2.84 -0.31 3.06
N THR A 31 1.70 -0.44 3.74
CA THR A 31 1.54 -1.38 4.85
C THR A 31 1.82 -2.82 4.42
N ALA A 32 1.23 -3.26 3.30
CA ALA A 32 1.47 -4.60 2.76
C ALA A 32 2.96 -4.85 2.42
N LYS A 33 3.66 -3.86 1.86
CA LYS A 33 5.11 -3.94 1.62
C LYS A 33 5.92 -4.04 2.90
N ALA A 34 5.55 -3.28 3.93
CA ALA A 34 6.21 -3.37 5.24
C ALA A 34 6.00 -4.76 5.87
N SER A 35 4.78 -5.31 5.79
CA SER A 35 4.48 -6.67 6.23
C SER A 35 5.26 -7.72 5.45
N GLN A 36 5.37 -7.60 4.12
CA GLN A 36 6.18 -8.51 3.31
C GLN A 36 7.66 -8.49 3.74
N ALA A 37 8.23 -7.31 3.98
CA ALA A 37 9.61 -7.19 4.46
C ALA A 37 9.80 -7.84 5.83
N ALA A 38 8.84 -7.66 6.75
CA ALA A 38 8.85 -8.32 8.05
C ALA A 38 8.82 -9.86 7.91
N ILE A 39 7.97 -10.39 7.03
CA ILE A 39 7.91 -11.85 6.75
C ILE A 39 9.26 -12.34 6.17
N LYS A 40 9.88 -11.60 5.25
CA LYS A 40 11.21 -11.97 4.72
C LYS A 40 12.28 -12.02 5.80
N ASN A 41 12.28 -11.06 6.72
CA ASN A 41 13.20 -11.06 7.86
C ASN A 41 12.96 -12.27 8.77
N GLU A 42 11.69 -12.63 8.99
CA GLU A 42 11.31 -13.78 9.79
C GLU A 42 11.74 -15.11 9.13
N ILE A 43 11.65 -15.22 7.81
CA ILE A 43 12.18 -16.38 7.06
C ILE A 43 13.67 -16.57 7.35
N ASN A 44 14.46 -15.48 7.31
CA ASN A 44 15.90 -15.55 7.61
C ASN A 44 16.20 -15.90 9.07
N ARG A 45 15.26 -15.65 9.98
CA ARG A 45 15.41 -15.92 11.42
C ARG A 45 15.05 -17.36 11.78
N VAL A 46 13.99 -17.90 11.17
CA VAL A 46 13.41 -19.20 11.53
C VAL A 46 14.01 -20.35 10.73
N PHE A 47 14.27 -20.14 9.44
CA PHE A 47 14.86 -21.19 8.60
C PHE A 47 16.38 -21.16 8.68
N ASP A 48 17.00 -22.33 8.82
CA ASP A 48 18.44 -22.47 8.67
C ASP A 48 18.80 -22.52 7.18
N ARG A 49 19.70 -21.63 6.74
CA ARG A 49 20.15 -21.50 5.33
C ARG A 49 19.00 -21.50 4.30
N PRO A 50 18.02 -20.58 4.41
CA PRO A 50 16.92 -20.53 3.45
C PRO A 50 17.46 -20.27 2.05
N THR A 51 16.99 -21.04 1.08
CA THR A 51 17.38 -20.83 -0.31
C THR A 51 16.80 -19.50 -0.82
N PRO A 52 17.39 -18.89 -1.87
CA PRO A 52 16.83 -17.67 -2.47
C PRO A 52 15.38 -17.80 -2.92
N TRP A 53 14.93 -19.02 -3.25
CA TRP A 53 13.53 -19.30 -3.59
C TRP A 53 12.60 -19.13 -2.38
N ILE A 54 12.99 -19.65 -1.21
CA ILE A 54 12.23 -19.50 0.05
C ILE A 54 12.25 -18.03 0.50
N GLN A 55 13.39 -17.35 0.43
CA GLN A 55 13.49 -15.92 0.78
C GLN A 55 12.60 -15.00 -0.07
N ASN A 56 12.31 -15.41 -1.30
CA ASN A 56 11.47 -14.65 -2.24
C ASN A 56 10.09 -15.31 -2.49
N SER A 57 9.64 -16.17 -1.57
CA SER A 57 8.33 -16.84 -1.62
C SER A 57 7.13 -15.91 -1.40
N THR A 58 7.38 -14.63 -1.10
CA THR A 58 6.33 -13.64 -0.82
C THR A 58 6.19 -12.61 -1.93
N TYR A 59 4.96 -12.18 -2.20
CA TYR A 59 4.68 -11.06 -3.10
C TYR A 59 3.50 -10.22 -2.62
N VAL A 60 3.43 -8.97 -3.09
CA VAL A 60 2.37 -8.02 -2.73
C VAL A 60 1.50 -7.72 -3.94
N LEU A 61 0.19 -7.87 -3.77
CA LEU A 61 -0.80 -7.30 -4.65
C LEU A 61 -1.16 -5.90 -4.15
N ALA A 62 -0.82 -4.88 -4.93
CA ALA A 62 -1.05 -3.48 -4.57
C ALA A 62 -2.55 -3.11 -4.62
N ALA A 63 -2.95 -2.21 -3.73
CA ALA A 63 -4.31 -1.68 -3.70
C ALA A 63 -4.57 -0.71 -4.86
N LYS A 64 -5.84 -0.61 -5.25
CA LYS A 64 -6.32 0.32 -6.28
C LYS A 64 -7.11 1.45 -5.64
N LYS A 65 -7.24 2.59 -6.31
CA LYS A 65 -8.09 3.69 -5.81
C LYS A 65 -9.55 3.26 -5.62
N SER A 66 -10.04 2.37 -6.48
CA SER A 66 -11.40 1.81 -6.43
C SER A 66 -11.57 0.74 -5.35
N ASP A 67 -10.47 0.15 -4.87
CA ASP A 67 -10.45 -0.92 -3.88
C ASP A 67 -9.16 -0.80 -3.05
N PRO A 68 -9.22 -0.14 -1.87
CA PRO A 68 -8.06 0.14 -1.03
C PRO A 68 -7.55 -1.10 -0.27
N THR A 69 -7.72 -2.30 -0.84
CA THR A 69 -7.26 -3.57 -0.28
C THR A 69 -5.93 -3.98 -0.91
N ALA A 70 -4.92 -4.22 -0.07
CA ALA A 70 -3.64 -4.80 -0.50
C ALA A 70 -3.44 -6.16 0.17
N ILE A 71 -2.87 -7.12 -0.57
CA ILE A 71 -2.70 -8.50 -0.10
C ILE A 71 -1.22 -8.87 -0.12
N VAL A 72 -0.77 -9.55 0.93
CA VAL A 72 0.55 -10.19 0.98
C VAL A 72 0.34 -11.69 0.84
N TYR A 73 0.92 -12.26 -0.21
CA TYR A 73 0.93 -13.70 -0.43
C TYR A 73 2.24 -14.30 0.07
N ALA A 74 2.17 -15.51 0.58
CA ALA A 74 3.29 -16.39 0.84
C ALA A 74 3.02 -17.73 0.12
N ARG A 75 4.03 -18.26 -0.57
CA ARG A 75 3.96 -19.52 -1.29
C ARG A 75 4.41 -20.69 -0.42
#